data_AF-A0A1E5SQ70-F1
#
_entry.id   AF-A0A1E5SQ70-F1
#
_cell.length_a   1.000
_cell.length_b   1.000
_cell.length_c   1.000
_cell.angle_alpha   90.00
_cell.angle_beta   90.00
_cell.angle_gamma   90.00
#
_symmetry.space_group_name_H-M   'P 1'
#
loop_
_entity.id
_entity.type
_entity.pdbx_description
1 polymer ?
#
loop_
_entity_poly.entity_id
_entity_poly.type
_entity_poly.pdbx_seq_one_letter_code
_entity_poly.pdbx_strand_id
1 'polypeptide(L)'
;MNTPQYNPPRAVNVDSKDPLEIDLVYNVRSCGTCKFFWPDNPLKQPYGPYPTFDFDSSIPKENKPEGSPEDYLWLKGKTREEAFPNGEVMDGCRKAPIMTIGINPNMTAFAPGLQGTSWAYPNFTSDDKTDAWTKYAYYYRYRSVYQEHLDLDFVKQYLLPEGQIIAEKDGQVMSAERTNQGPDYSIEVLYDGDSENTVIPLNRSTGTPRYVLLYNHYGPDNVFKKGDVIAARLNVPAGISTDVYQEQIGYYEQFVPTLKMFSDFLKAKGMKDADIQIGEDVGQLDMVACASPHWNEDYLGNQEETIVNNCVSKNSWAIKQMVQTKPVVLYLVGESSWNMFRDAFDGLIDQKYPMPKYPKDGAFTLFKETIDDNNPCYFKFSTEIDGRKYELTTRLIVTPHFSYNTNFLPQFRMSGSDFDAFKKDYADCYAYFEQSKDIDIVPGEESEDYTAIQITSNTYQVFEELEKQFSDALKVLSPDYYNPHRQMAEVLEGLYNHGNLSYKEGESGEKGYLTRSEGACSFCVNDHWKFPLGCPYKKPEEPAPPVGFLKKVAAQIVAAGKTDQKKSS
;
A
#
# COMPACT_ATOMS: atom_id res chain seq x y z
N MET A 1 32.69 -4.46 -0.41
CA MET A 1 32.88 -5.80 0.19
C MET A 1 31.74 -6.67 -0.33
N ASN A 2 31.99 -7.86 -0.86
CA ASN A 2 30.93 -8.74 -1.36
C ASN A 2 30.13 -9.29 -0.17
N THR A 3 29.00 -8.67 0.14
CA THR A 3 28.01 -9.19 1.09
C THR A 3 27.63 -10.60 0.64
N PRO A 4 27.66 -11.62 1.52
CA PRO A 4 27.27 -12.98 1.15
C PRO A 4 25.87 -12.95 0.51
N GLN A 5 25.73 -13.57 -0.67
CA GLN A 5 24.51 -13.53 -1.46
C GLN A 5 23.37 -14.21 -0.68
N TYR A 6 22.57 -13.42 0.02
CA TYR A 6 21.41 -13.93 0.74
C TYR A 6 20.47 -14.63 -0.24
N ASN A 7 20.19 -15.91 0.01
CA ASN A 7 19.33 -16.74 -0.81
C ASN A 7 18.59 -17.73 0.08
N PRO A 8 17.48 -17.30 0.70
CA PRO A 8 16.78 -18.12 1.64
C PRO A 8 16.11 -19.29 0.88
N PRO A 9 15.94 -20.45 1.53
CA PRO A 9 15.20 -21.56 0.93
C PRO A 9 13.77 -21.15 0.62
N ARG A 10 13.23 -21.70 -0.48
CA ARG A 10 11.87 -21.49 -0.98
C ARG A 10 11.19 -22.84 -1.08
N ALA A 11 9.90 -22.92 -0.77
CA ALA A 11 9.14 -24.09 -1.19
C ALA A 11 8.98 -23.97 -2.72
N VAL A 12 9.56 -24.92 -3.46
CA VAL A 12 9.41 -24.96 -4.91
C VAL A 12 8.04 -25.54 -5.21
N ASN A 13 7.25 -24.88 -6.06
CA ASN A 13 6.05 -25.52 -6.61
C ASN A 13 6.48 -26.83 -7.28
N VAL A 14 5.93 -27.95 -6.81
CA VAL A 14 6.34 -29.29 -7.25
C VAL A 14 5.79 -29.57 -8.66
N ASP A 15 4.76 -28.84 -9.09
CA ASP A 15 4.19 -28.98 -10.44
C ASP A 15 4.79 -27.97 -11.42
N SER A 16 5.60 -28.46 -12.36
CA SER A 16 6.22 -27.66 -13.40
C SER A 16 5.26 -27.22 -14.52
N LYS A 17 3.95 -27.53 -14.41
CA LYS A 17 2.93 -27.24 -15.43
C LYS A 17 2.06 -26.03 -15.09
N ASP A 18 2.21 -25.43 -13.93
CA ASP A 18 1.38 -24.31 -13.55
C ASP A 18 1.72 -23.02 -14.33
N PRO A 19 0.71 -22.25 -14.75
CA PRO A 19 0.91 -20.90 -15.27
C PRO A 19 1.40 -19.95 -14.15
N LEU A 20 2.01 -18.84 -14.58
CA LEU A 20 2.77 -17.93 -13.71
C LEU A 20 1.94 -17.40 -12.53
N GLU A 21 0.65 -17.10 -12.74
CA GLU A 21 -0.24 -16.58 -11.71
C GLU A 21 -0.49 -17.55 -10.55
N ILE A 22 -0.43 -18.86 -10.79
CA ILE A 22 -0.55 -19.91 -9.77
C ILE A 22 0.80 -20.16 -9.12
N ASP A 23 1.86 -20.26 -9.95
CA ASP A 23 3.24 -20.39 -9.49
C ASP A 23 3.62 -19.30 -8.47
N LEU A 24 3.15 -18.07 -8.67
CA LEU A 24 3.42 -16.95 -7.78
C LEU A 24 2.81 -17.14 -6.39
N VAL A 25 1.64 -17.75 -6.27
CA VAL A 25 1.02 -18.07 -4.96
C VAL A 25 1.95 -18.97 -4.13
N TYR A 26 2.48 -20.02 -4.75
CA TYR A 26 3.40 -20.93 -4.08
C TYR A 26 4.72 -20.26 -3.71
N ASN A 27 5.29 -19.50 -4.64
CA ASN A 27 6.61 -18.91 -4.49
C ASN A 27 6.65 -17.72 -3.53
N VAL A 28 5.64 -16.85 -3.53
CA VAL A 28 5.61 -15.64 -2.70
C VAL A 28 5.22 -15.98 -1.27
N ARG A 29 4.15 -16.76 -1.06
CA ARG A 29 3.72 -17.14 0.29
C ARG A 29 4.80 -17.89 1.06
N SER A 30 5.48 -18.84 0.41
CA SER A 30 6.56 -19.63 1.03
C SER A 30 7.91 -18.93 1.02
N CYS A 31 7.97 -17.66 0.61
CA CYS A 31 9.24 -16.98 0.39
C CYS A 31 9.95 -16.71 1.72
N GLY A 32 11.04 -17.43 1.98
CA GLY A 32 11.89 -17.20 3.13
C GLY A 32 12.60 -15.84 3.15
N THR A 33 12.38 -14.95 2.17
CA THR A 33 12.91 -13.59 2.20
C THR A 33 12.36 -12.78 3.34
N CYS A 34 11.15 -13.07 3.83
CA CYS A 34 10.61 -12.33 4.96
C CYS A 34 11.33 -12.60 6.28
N LYS A 35 12.21 -13.62 6.33
CA LYS A 35 13.08 -13.89 7.48
C LYS A 35 14.09 -12.78 7.80
N PHE A 36 14.26 -11.80 6.90
CA PHE A 36 14.98 -10.57 7.22
C PHE A 36 14.25 -9.76 8.31
N PHE A 37 12.93 -9.66 8.20
CA PHE A 37 12.08 -8.91 9.12
C PHE A 37 11.73 -9.75 10.36
N TRP A 38 11.46 -11.04 10.16
CA TRP A 38 11.11 -11.97 11.23
C TRP A 38 11.89 -13.30 11.10
N PRO A 39 13.11 -13.37 11.64
CA PRO A 39 13.92 -14.58 11.64
C PRO A 39 13.22 -15.75 12.34
N ASP A 40 13.51 -17.00 11.94
CA ASP A 40 12.90 -18.19 12.58
C ASP A 40 13.22 -18.29 14.08
N ASN A 41 14.37 -17.74 14.51
CA ASN A 41 14.74 -17.72 15.92
C ASN A 41 13.99 -16.59 16.64
N PRO A 42 13.09 -16.90 17.61
CA PRO A 42 12.33 -15.89 18.34
C PRO A 42 13.20 -14.82 19.01
N LEU A 43 14.41 -15.19 19.47
CA LEU A 43 15.37 -14.26 20.09
C LEU A 43 15.87 -13.18 19.14
N LYS A 44 15.55 -13.27 17.85
CA LYS A 44 15.90 -12.29 16.81
C LYS A 44 14.67 -11.67 16.14
N GLN A 45 13.47 -11.82 16.72
CA GLN A 45 12.24 -11.25 16.20
C GLN A 45 11.89 -9.95 16.93
N PRO A 46 12.27 -8.78 16.37
CA PRO A 46 12.10 -7.48 17.05
C PRO A 46 10.65 -7.00 17.12
N TYR A 47 9.82 -7.34 16.14
CA TYR A 47 8.55 -6.65 15.92
C TYR A 47 7.34 -7.28 16.61
N GLY A 48 7.31 -8.62 16.65
CA GLY A 48 6.17 -9.41 17.10
C GLY A 48 6.56 -10.47 18.15
N PRO A 49 5.86 -11.62 18.19
CA PRO A 49 4.83 -12.07 17.23
C PRO A 49 3.48 -11.32 17.36
N TYR A 50 2.54 -11.60 16.45
CA TYR A 50 1.21 -10.96 16.39
C TYR A 50 0.07 -11.98 16.48
N PRO A 51 -1.10 -11.59 17.02
CA PRO A 51 -2.32 -12.38 16.90
C PRO A 51 -2.56 -12.78 15.46
N THR A 52 -2.94 -14.04 15.26
CA THR A 52 -3.35 -14.52 13.95
C THR A 52 -4.67 -15.27 14.04
N PHE A 53 -5.33 -15.36 12.90
CA PHE A 53 -6.55 -16.12 12.75
C PHE A 53 -6.50 -16.94 11.47
N ASP A 54 -7.48 -17.82 11.31
CA ASP A 54 -7.65 -18.60 10.10
C ASP A 54 -9.14 -18.78 9.77
N PHE A 55 -9.40 -19.08 8.50
CA PHE A 55 -10.73 -19.39 8.01
C PHE A 55 -11.14 -20.81 8.40
N ASP A 56 -12.44 -20.98 8.67
CA ASP A 56 -13.03 -22.29 8.96
C ASP A 56 -13.25 -23.15 7.70
N SER A 57 -13.06 -22.57 6.50
CA SER A 57 -13.10 -23.28 5.22
C SER A 57 -12.02 -22.75 4.27
N SER A 58 -11.69 -23.52 3.21
CA SER A 58 -10.75 -23.06 2.18
C SER A 58 -11.24 -21.82 1.44
N ILE A 59 -12.57 -21.64 1.38
CA ILE A 59 -13.27 -20.55 0.73
C ILE A 59 -14.35 -20.10 1.75
N PRO A 60 -14.07 -19.11 2.60
CA PRO A 60 -14.97 -18.68 3.67
C PRO A 60 -16.28 -18.13 3.10
N LYS A 61 -17.35 -18.28 3.88
CA LYS A 61 -18.56 -17.49 3.67
C LYS A 61 -18.36 -16.16 4.39
N GLU A 62 -18.16 -15.12 3.60
CA GLU A 62 -17.94 -13.77 4.10
C GLU A 62 -19.25 -12.98 4.10
N ASN A 63 -19.36 -12.05 5.04
CA ASN A 63 -20.24 -10.90 4.89
C ASN A 63 -19.63 -9.94 3.87
N LYS A 64 -20.48 -9.16 3.20
CA LYS A 64 -20.05 -8.10 2.30
C LYS A 64 -20.35 -6.75 2.93
N PRO A 65 -19.49 -5.74 2.72
CA PRO A 65 -19.75 -4.41 3.26
C PRO A 65 -21.02 -3.84 2.60
N GLU A 66 -21.90 -3.26 3.41
CA GLU A 66 -23.04 -2.47 2.91
C GLU A 66 -22.57 -1.03 2.69
N GLY A 67 -22.39 -0.63 1.43
CA GLY A 67 -21.83 0.68 1.09
C GLY A 67 -20.30 0.70 1.25
N SER A 68 -19.79 1.68 2.00
CA SER A 68 -18.37 1.86 2.32
C SER A 68 -18.18 2.10 3.83
N PRO A 69 -18.48 1.10 4.67
CA PRO A 69 -18.32 1.22 6.11
C PRO A 69 -16.83 1.31 6.48
N GLU A 70 -16.51 2.14 7.47
CA GLU A 70 -15.14 2.21 8.03
C GLU A 70 -14.72 0.88 8.66
N ASP A 71 -15.65 0.19 9.34
CA ASP A 71 -15.46 -1.14 9.92
C ASP A 71 -16.72 -2.00 9.78
N TYR A 72 -16.56 -3.31 9.59
CA TYR A 72 -17.67 -4.26 9.58
C TYR A 72 -17.26 -5.68 9.95
N LEU A 73 -18.20 -6.44 10.52
CA LEU A 73 -18.03 -7.87 10.75
C LEU A 73 -17.87 -8.60 9.41
N TRP A 74 -16.69 -9.14 9.14
CA TRP A 74 -16.38 -9.81 7.89
C TRP A 74 -16.73 -11.29 7.93
N LEU A 75 -16.24 -12.04 8.93
CA LEU A 75 -16.50 -13.47 9.04
C LEU A 75 -16.31 -14.01 10.47
N LYS A 76 -16.77 -15.24 10.69
CA LYS A 76 -16.36 -16.07 11.83
C LYS A 76 -15.08 -16.81 11.47
N GLY A 77 -14.06 -16.69 12.33
CA GLY A 77 -12.79 -17.36 12.19
C GLY A 77 -12.35 -18.05 13.47
N LYS A 78 -11.12 -18.55 13.46
CA LYS A 78 -10.50 -19.22 14.62
C LYS A 78 -9.10 -18.67 14.84
N THR A 79 -8.79 -18.26 16.07
CA THR A 79 -7.45 -17.79 16.44
C THR A 79 -6.42 -18.90 16.21
N ARG A 80 -5.19 -18.52 15.87
CA ARG A 80 -4.05 -19.44 15.69
C ARG A 80 -2.88 -18.97 16.55
N GLU A 81 -1.84 -19.80 16.60
CA GLU A 81 -0.59 -19.43 17.25
C GLU A 81 -0.07 -18.10 16.69
N GLU A 82 0.45 -17.25 17.57
CA GLU A 82 0.97 -15.95 17.15
C GLU A 82 2.07 -16.12 16.10
N ALA A 83 2.01 -15.32 15.05
CA ALA A 83 2.92 -15.44 13.92
C ALA A 83 3.13 -14.07 13.25
N PHE A 84 3.86 -14.08 12.14
CA PHE A 84 4.08 -12.93 11.28
C PHE A 84 3.23 -13.08 10.01
N PRO A 85 2.85 -11.97 9.36
CA PRO A 85 2.09 -12.03 8.12
C PRO A 85 2.84 -12.83 7.04
N ASN A 86 2.09 -13.54 6.22
CA ASN A 86 2.63 -14.17 5.02
C ASN A 86 3.07 -13.09 4.02
N GLY A 87 4.02 -13.42 3.14
CA GLY A 87 4.36 -12.54 2.02
C GLY A 87 3.15 -12.33 1.12
N GLU A 88 2.92 -11.11 0.64
CA GLU A 88 1.74 -10.72 -0.14
C GLU A 88 1.99 -10.86 -1.64
N VAL A 89 1.14 -11.64 -2.33
CA VAL A 89 0.96 -11.52 -3.78
C VAL A 89 0.07 -10.30 -4.05
N MET A 90 -0.07 -9.92 -5.33
CA MET A 90 -0.95 -8.83 -5.73
C MET A 90 -2.36 -9.01 -5.13
N ASP A 91 -2.99 -7.93 -4.75
CA ASP A 91 -4.39 -7.87 -4.37
C ASP A 91 -5.26 -7.65 -5.61
N GLY A 92 -6.36 -8.39 -5.71
CA GLY A 92 -7.39 -8.18 -6.72
C GLY A 92 -7.23 -8.94 -8.03
N CYS A 93 -7.94 -8.46 -9.05
CA CYS A 93 -7.98 -9.11 -10.36
C CYS A 93 -6.61 -9.11 -11.05
N ARG A 94 -6.15 -10.32 -11.39
CA ARG A 94 -4.90 -10.57 -12.12
C ARG A 94 -4.84 -9.99 -13.53
N LYS A 95 -5.93 -9.44 -14.05
CA LYS A 95 -6.02 -8.82 -15.39
C LYS A 95 -6.63 -7.41 -15.32
N ALA A 96 -6.55 -6.78 -14.15
CA ALA A 96 -6.93 -5.38 -13.97
C ALA A 96 -6.08 -4.47 -14.89
N PRO A 97 -6.69 -3.53 -15.62
CA PRO A 97 -5.95 -2.63 -16.51
C PRO A 97 -5.23 -1.50 -15.76
N ILE A 98 -5.60 -1.25 -14.50
CA ILE A 98 -4.93 -0.29 -13.62
C ILE A 98 -4.18 -1.08 -12.54
N MET A 99 -2.96 -0.65 -12.25
CA MET A 99 -2.15 -1.21 -11.16
C MET A 99 -1.58 -0.11 -10.29
N THR A 100 -1.48 -0.35 -8.98
CA THR A 100 -0.65 0.44 -8.08
C THR A 100 0.49 -0.43 -7.56
N ILE A 101 1.69 0.14 -7.42
CA ILE A 101 2.83 -0.50 -6.77
C ILE A 101 3.38 0.40 -5.67
N GLY A 102 3.29 -0.06 -4.43
CA GLY A 102 3.92 0.53 -3.27
C GLY A 102 5.26 -0.08 -2.91
N ILE A 103 5.76 0.27 -1.72
CA ILE A 103 7.04 -0.19 -1.21
C ILE A 103 6.90 -1.62 -0.68
N ASN A 104 6.07 -1.78 0.35
CA ASN A 104 5.81 -3.02 1.07
C ASN A 104 4.47 -2.94 1.82
N PRO A 105 3.88 -4.10 2.19
CA PRO A 105 2.69 -4.14 3.01
C PRO A 105 2.89 -3.52 4.40
N ASN A 106 1.86 -2.85 4.91
CA ASN A 106 1.89 -2.26 6.25
C ASN A 106 1.78 -3.32 7.35
N MET A 107 2.66 -3.23 8.34
CA MET A 107 2.58 -4.05 9.56
C MET A 107 1.78 -3.34 10.66
N THR A 108 0.49 -3.09 10.40
CA THR A 108 -0.40 -2.28 11.26
C THR A 108 -0.45 -2.72 12.73
N ALA A 109 -0.34 -4.01 13.04
CA ALA A 109 -0.28 -4.52 14.43
C ALA A 109 0.96 -4.08 15.23
N PHE A 110 1.96 -3.46 14.56
CA PHE A 110 3.12 -2.86 15.19
C PHE A 110 2.83 -1.47 15.78
N ALA A 111 1.83 -0.77 15.26
CA ALA A 111 1.47 0.56 15.70
C ALA A 111 0.99 0.52 17.16
N PRO A 112 1.32 1.54 17.98
CA PRO A 112 0.70 1.70 19.29
C PRO A 112 -0.79 2.07 19.14
N GLY A 113 -1.54 1.87 20.21
CA GLY A 113 -2.93 2.30 20.33
C GLY A 113 -3.95 1.20 20.11
N LEU A 114 -5.23 1.59 20.07
CA LEU A 114 -6.35 0.67 19.93
C LEU A 114 -6.24 -0.14 18.64
N GLN A 115 -5.81 0.52 17.56
CA GLN A 115 -5.62 -0.08 16.26
C GLN A 115 -4.61 -1.25 16.31
N GLY A 116 -3.34 -1.01 16.63
CA GLY A 116 -2.36 -2.10 16.65
C GLY A 116 -2.60 -3.16 17.74
N THR A 117 -3.46 -2.86 18.73
CA THR A 117 -3.90 -3.82 19.76
C THR A 117 -4.82 -4.89 19.19
N SER A 118 -5.83 -4.51 18.40
CA SER A 118 -6.83 -5.45 17.88
C SER A 118 -6.41 -6.16 16.60
N TRP A 119 -5.41 -5.64 15.87
CA TRP A 119 -5.05 -6.17 14.55
C TRP A 119 -4.55 -7.62 14.61
N ALA A 120 -4.97 -8.38 13.61
CA ALA A 120 -4.58 -9.78 13.46
C ALA A 120 -4.35 -10.13 11.99
N TYR A 121 -3.42 -11.04 11.75
CA TYR A 121 -3.07 -11.46 10.39
C TYR A 121 -3.62 -12.86 10.06
N PRO A 122 -4.03 -13.11 8.81
CA PRO A 122 -4.43 -14.46 8.40
C PRO A 122 -3.21 -15.39 8.31
N ASN A 123 -3.31 -16.56 8.94
CA ASN A 123 -2.22 -17.56 8.98
C ASN A 123 -2.28 -18.57 7.82
N PHE A 124 -3.48 -18.81 7.28
CA PHE A 124 -3.75 -19.74 6.17
C PHE A 124 -3.24 -21.18 6.41
N THR A 125 -3.65 -21.85 7.47
CA THR A 125 -3.24 -23.23 7.74
C THR A 125 -4.08 -24.23 6.94
N SER A 126 -3.58 -25.46 6.76
CA SER A 126 -4.35 -26.60 6.23
C SER A 126 -5.04 -27.41 7.35
N ASP A 127 -5.23 -26.80 8.52
CA ASP A 127 -5.92 -27.43 9.64
C ASP A 127 -7.41 -27.64 9.30
N ASP A 128 -8.10 -28.45 10.09
CA ASP A 128 -9.56 -28.61 10.02
C ASP A 128 -10.06 -29.02 8.61
N LYS A 129 -9.24 -29.78 7.86
CA LYS A 129 -9.48 -30.28 6.47
C LYS A 129 -9.62 -29.17 5.42
N THR A 130 -8.98 -28.04 5.64
CA THR A 130 -8.94 -26.94 4.69
C THR A 130 -7.63 -26.95 3.89
N ASP A 131 -7.60 -26.20 2.79
CA ASP A 131 -6.40 -26.06 1.96
C ASP A 131 -5.83 -24.65 2.08
N ALA A 132 -4.65 -24.57 2.67
CA ALA A 132 -3.91 -23.36 2.93
C ALA A 132 -3.66 -22.49 1.68
N TRP A 133 -3.39 -23.12 0.54
CA TRP A 133 -3.09 -22.42 -0.71
C TRP A 133 -4.34 -21.79 -1.33
N THR A 134 -5.46 -22.52 -1.28
CA THR A 134 -6.78 -22.02 -1.67
C THR A 134 -7.18 -20.83 -0.81
N LYS A 135 -7.01 -20.89 0.52
CA LYS A 135 -7.33 -19.76 1.42
C LYS A 135 -6.53 -18.51 1.07
N TYR A 136 -5.22 -18.68 0.91
CA TYR A 136 -4.31 -17.58 0.54
C TYR A 136 -4.70 -16.99 -0.82
N ALA A 137 -4.88 -17.83 -1.85
CA ALA A 137 -5.24 -17.37 -3.18
C ALA A 137 -6.61 -16.67 -3.20
N TYR A 138 -7.58 -17.18 -2.42
CA TYR A 138 -8.91 -16.59 -2.29
C TYR A 138 -8.84 -15.23 -1.60
N TYR A 139 -8.11 -15.12 -0.49
CA TYR A 139 -7.90 -13.87 0.23
C TYR A 139 -7.32 -12.78 -0.68
N TYR A 140 -6.16 -13.00 -1.29
CA TYR A 140 -5.52 -12.01 -2.17
C TYR A 140 -6.27 -11.80 -3.51
N ARG A 141 -7.27 -12.63 -3.86
CA ARG A 141 -8.17 -12.31 -4.98
C ARG A 141 -9.17 -11.24 -4.60
N TYR A 142 -9.70 -11.29 -3.38
CA TYR A 142 -10.87 -10.51 -2.96
C TYR A 142 -10.56 -9.45 -1.90
N ARG A 143 -9.32 -9.38 -1.41
CA ARG A 143 -8.85 -8.27 -0.60
C ARG A 143 -8.96 -6.97 -1.40
N SER A 144 -9.41 -5.93 -0.72
CA SER A 144 -9.60 -4.59 -1.27
C SER A 144 -8.95 -3.59 -0.32
N VAL A 145 -9.68 -2.55 0.09
CA VAL A 145 -9.14 -1.47 0.94
C VAL A 145 -9.05 -1.79 2.43
N TYR A 146 -9.50 -2.99 2.82
CA TYR A 146 -9.64 -3.38 4.21
C TYR A 146 -8.47 -4.25 4.71
N GLN A 147 -8.21 -4.17 6.01
CA GLN A 147 -7.38 -5.12 6.75
C GLN A 147 -8.13 -5.65 7.97
N GLU A 148 -7.65 -6.77 8.50
CA GLU A 148 -8.39 -7.51 9.51
C GLU A 148 -7.97 -7.22 10.94
N HIS A 149 -8.96 -7.20 11.82
CA HIS A 149 -8.76 -7.14 13.26
C HIS A 149 -9.77 -8.03 14.00
N LEU A 150 -9.46 -8.28 15.26
CA LEU A 150 -10.35 -8.97 16.19
C LEU A 150 -11.18 -7.94 16.96
N ASP A 151 -12.28 -8.38 17.57
CA ASP A 151 -13.01 -7.55 18.52
C ASP A 151 -12.10 -7.14 19.69
N LEU A 152 -12.09 -5.85 20.03
CA LEU A 152 -11.18 -5.32 21.05
C LEU A 152 -11.50 -5.87 22.44
N ASP A 153 -12.78 -6.07 22.78
CA ASP A 153 -13.19 -6.62 24.06
C ASP A 153 -12.89 -8.12 24.17
N PHE A 154 -12.90 -8.85 23.05
CA PHE A 154 -12.33 -10.18 22.95
C PHE A 154 -10.83 -10.17 23.26
N VAL A 155 -10.05 -9.31 22.59
CA VAL A 155 -8.59 -9.23 22.76
C VAL A 155 -8.20 -8.88 24.20
N LYS A 156 -8.93 -7.97 24.85
CA LYS A 156 -8.69 -7.54 26.24
C LYS A 156 -8.76 -8.68 27.26
N GLN A 157 -9.45 -9.78 26.95
CA GLN A 157 -9.52 -10.96 27.85
C GLN A 157 -8.19 -11.71 27.95
N TYR A 158 -7.25 -11.45 27.04
CA TYR A 158 -5.98 -12.15 26.91
C TYR A 158 -4.77 -11.27 27.23
N LEU A 159 -5.00 -10.15 27.92
CA LEU A 159 -3.93 -9.33 28.48
C LEU A 159 -3.29 -10.08 29.65
N LEU A 160 -1.97 -10.23 29.59
CA LEU A 160 -1.21 -10.88 30.65
C LEU A 160 -1.21 -9.98 31.90
N PRO A 161 -1.47 -10.53 33.10
CA PRO A 161 -1.41 -9.76 34.35
C PRO A 161 0.03 -9.34 34.68
N GLU A 162 1.03 -10.10 34.23
CA GLU A 162 2.43 -9.76 34.46
C GLU A 162 2.86 -8.56 33.61
N GLY A 163 3.31 -7.50 34.29
CA GLY A 163 3.86 -6.31 33.64
C GLY A 163 2.81 -5.33 33.12
N GLN A 164 1.54 -5.44 33.55
CA GLN A 164 0.53 -4.42 33.27
C GLN A 164 0.94 -3.06 33.83
N ILE A 165 0.67 -2.02 33.05
CA ILE A 165 0.79 -0.62 33.46
C ILE A 165 -0.60 -0.15 33.85
N ILE A 166 -0.82 0.04 35.15
CA ILE A 166 -2.11 0.47 35.70
C ILE A 166 -2.05 1.96 36.03
N ALA A 167 -3.06 2.72 35.61
CA ALA A 167 -3.16 4.14 35.85
C ALA A 167 -3.27 4.46 37.35
N GLU A 168 -2.32 5.21 37.91
CA GLU A 168 -2.33 5.61 39.32
C GLU A 168 -3.35 6.72 39.62
N LYS A 169 -3.65 7.55 38.61
CA LYS A 169 -4.60 8.65 38.59
C LYS A 169 -5.34 8.66 37.25
N ASP A 170 -6.40 9.46 37.17
CA ASP A 170 -6.98 9.86 35.89
C ASP A 170 -5.92 10.61 35.05
N GLY A 171 -6.02 10.54 33.74
CA GLY A 171 -5.06 11.21 32.86
C GLY A 171 -5.28 10.84 31.40
N GLN A 172 -4.26 11.10 30.60
CA GLN A 172 -4.29 10.81 29.16
C GLN A 172 -2.92 10.38 28.64
N VAL A 173 -2.92 9.55 27.59
CA VAL A 173 -1.72 9.26 26.80
C VAL A 173 -1.43 10.47 25.91
N MET A 174 -0.17 10.91 25.95
CA MET A 174 0.34 12.05 25.20
C MET A 174 1.17 11.61 23.99
N SER A 175 1.92 10.52 24.14
CA SER A 175 2.74 9.96 23.06
C SER A 175 2.97 8.47 23.29
N ALA A 176 3.14 7.73 22.20
CA ALA A 176 3.52 6.32 22.20
C ALA A 176 4.45 6.00 21.02
N GLU A 177 5.19 7.00 20.54
CA GLU A 177 5.99 6.88 19.33
C GLU A 177 6.99 5.73 19.41
N ARG A 178 7.05 4.96 18.33
CA ARG A 178 8.10 3.99 18.08
C ARG A 178 9.00 4.62 17.04
N THR A 179 10.30 4.68 17.31
CA THR A 179 11.26 5.38 16.43
C THR A 179 12.23 4.44 15.73
N ASN A 180 12.24 3.16 16.10
CA ASN A 180 13.16 2.18 15.56
C ASN A 180 12.59 0.76 15.66
N GLN A 181 13.34 -0.21 15.14
CA GLN A 181 13.00 -1.64 15.21
C GLN A 181 13.07 -2.27 16.62
N GLY A 182 13.38 -1.51 17.67
CA GLY A 182 13.51 -2.02 19.02
C GLY A 182 12.23 -2.73 19.51
N PRO A 183 12.37 -3.85 20.25
CA PRO A 183 11.23 -4.45 20.94
C PRO A 183 10.69 -3.55 22.06
N ASP A 184 11.53 -2.62 22.54
CA ASP A 184 11.27 -1.68 23.61
C ASP A 184 10.84 -0.33 23.03
N TYR A 185 9.92 0.34 23.71
CA TYR A 185 9.54 1.73 23.45
C TYR A 185 9.02 2.35 24.75
N SER A 186 8.72 3.65 24.76
CA SER A 186 8.13 4.32 25.92
C SER A 186 6.81 4.94 25.55
N ILE A 187 5.94 5.09 26.54
CA ILE A 187 4.74 5.92 26.44
C ILE A 187 4.87 7.13 27.36
N GLU A 188 4.29 8.24 26.95
CA GLU A 188 4.18 9.43 27.77
C GLU A 188 2.73 9.59 28.20
N VAL A 189 2.52 9.78 29.50
CA VAL A 189 1.19 10.02 30.06
C VAL A 189 1.17 11.31 30.86
N LEU A 190 0.11 12.10 30.72
CA LEU A 190 -0.14 13.28 31.55
C LEU A 190 -1.27 12.93 32.51
N TYR A 191 -0.95 12.82 33.79
CA TYR A 191 -1.96 12.62 34.82
C TYR A 191 -2.64 13.93 35.20
N ASP A 192 -3.91 13.85 35.57
CA ASP A 192 -4.69 15.01 35.99
C ASP A 192 -4.05 15.70 37.20
N GLY A 193 -3.77 17.01 37.04
CA GLY A 193 -3.15 17.85 38.05
C GLY A 193 -1.62 17.86 38.05
N ASP A 194 -0.98 17.00 37.25
CA ASP A 194 0.47 17.02 37.06
C ASP A 194 0.82 18.04 35.95
N SER A 195 1.99 18.70 36.08
CA SER A 195 2.45 19.72 35.12
C SER A 195 3.38 19.19 34.03
N GLU A 196 3.82 17.93 34.16
CA GLU A 196 4.79 17.29 33.28
C GLU A 196 4.33 15.87 32.93
N ASN A 197 4.74 15.38 31.75
CA ASN A 197 4.47 14.02 31.33
C ASN A 197 5.30 13.02 32.16
N THR A 198 4.67 11.93 32.57
CA THR A 198 5.35 10.74 33.09
C THR A 198 5.74 9.84 31.93
N VAL A 199 7.04 9.56 31.79
CA VAL A 199 7.56 8.62 30.79
C VAL A 199 7.59 7.22 31.38
N ILE A 200 6.88 6.29 30.75
CA ILE A 200 6.77 4.89 31.18
C ILE A 200 7.48 3.99 30.15
N PRO A 201 8.61 3.35 30.50
CA PRO A 201 9.31 2.46 29.60
C PRO A 201 8.61 1.09 29.52
N LEU A 202 8.40 0.62 28.29
CA LEU A 202 7.79 -0.68 27.98
C LEU A 202 8.86 -1.63 27.43
N ASN A 203 9.50 -2.35 28.33
CA ASN A 203 10.64 -3.22 28.00
C ASN A 203 10.23 -4.70 27.85
N ARG A 204 10.69 -5.36 26.79
CA ARG A 204 10.48 -6.81 26.58
C ARG A 204 11.67 -7.47 25.87
N SER A 205 11.78 -8.77 26.06
CA SER A 205 12.69 -9.57 25.24
C SER A 205 12.09 -9.81 23.84
N THR A 206 12.95 -9.89 22.83
CA THR A 206 12.55 -10.28 21.48
C THR A 206 11.85 -11.64 21.46
N GLY A 207 10.87 -11.80 20.57
CA GLY A 207 10.09 -13.03 20.43
C GLY A 207 9.19 -13.39 21.62
N THR A 208 9.00 -12.47 22.57
CA THR A 208 8.02 -12.62 23.67
C THR A 208 6.79 -11.75 23.40
N PRO A 209 5.62 -12.06 24.00
CA PRO A 209 4.42 -11.24 23.91
C PRO A 209 4.69 -9.73 23.96
N ARG A 210 4.24 -9.00 22.94
CA ARG A 210 4.47 -7.55 22.82
C ARG A 210 3.59 -6.77 23.76
N TYR A 211 4.06 -5.58 24.15
CA TYR A 211 3.18 -4.59 24.77
C TYR A 211 2.20 -4.05 23.74
N VAL A 212 0.94 -3.96 24.14
CA VAL A 212 -0.15 -3.30 23.44
C VAL A 212 -0.68 -2.15 24.32
N LEU A 213 -1.23 -1.13 23.69
CA LEU A 213 -1.69 0.09 24.34
C LEU A 213 -3.22 0.20 24.20
N LEU A 214 -3.93 0.31 25.31
CA LEU A 214 -5.40 0.28 25.34
C LEU A 214 -6.06 1.66 25.17
N TYR A 215 -5.28 2.64 24.72
CA TYR A 215 -5.68 4.02 24.48
C TYR A 215 -4.92 4.54 23.27
N ASN A 216 -5.51 5.42 22.47
CA ASN A 216 -4.78 6.10 21.41
C ASN A 216 -3.88 7.19 22.00
N HIS A 217 -2.85 7.64 21.28
CA HIS A 217 -2.06 8.82 21.70
C HIS A 217 -2.62 10.13 21.13
N TYR A 218 -3.71 10.04 20.36
CA TYR A 218 -4.51 11.18 19.91
C TYR A 218 -5.91 11.09 20.51
N GLY A 219 -6.49 12.25 20.83
CA GLY A 219 -7.86 12.32 21.36
C GLY A 219 -8.92 11.95 20.32
N PRO A 220 -10.13 11.56 20.75
CA PRO A 220 -10.59 11.55 22.14
C PRO A 220 -10.26 10.27 22.94
N ASP A 221 -9.82 9.19 22.28
CA ASP A 221 -9.60 7.88 22.91
C ASP A 221 -8.26 7.76 23.64
N ASN A 222 -7.66 8.89 24.00
CA ASN A 222 -6.41 8.96 24.75
C ASN A 222 -6.59 9.11 26.26
N VAL A 223 -7.82 9.30 26.74
CA VAL A 223 -8.13 9.56 28.16
C VAL A 223 -8.44 8.27 28.92
N PHE A 224 -7.82 8.08 30.09
CA PHE A 224 -8.02 6.93 30.98
C PHE A 224 -8.41 7.35 32.40
N LYS A 225 -8.94 6.41 33.18
CA LYS A 225 -9.29 6.57 34.59
C LYS A 225 -8.32 5.86 35.50
N LYS A 226 -8.21 6.34 36.73
CA LYS A 226 -7.47 5.65 37.79
C LYS A 226 -7.93 4.20 37.91
N GLY A 227 -6.96 3.28 37.86
CA GLY A 227 -7.20 1.84 37.92
C GLY A 227 -7.34 1.16 36.56
N ASP A 228 -7.43 1.92 35.47
CA ASP A 228 -7.45 1.36 34.12
C ASP A 228 -6.06 0.78 33.76
N VAL A 229 -6.06 -0.27 32.95
CA VAL A 229 -4.83 -0.79 32.34
C VAL A 229 -4.51 0.07 31.12
N ILE A 230 -3.41 0.82 31.18
CA ILE A 230 -2.95 1.67 30.07
C ILE A 230 -2.30 0.80 29.00
N ALA A 231 -1.36 -0.05 29.41
CA ALA A 231 -0.62 -0.94 28.53
C ALA A 231 -0.41 -2.31 29.20
N ALA A 232 -0.36 -3.36 28.40
CA ALA A 232 -0.13 -4.72 28.89
C ALA A 232 0.50 -5.58 27.79
N ARG A 233 1.07 -6.73 28.17
CA ARG A 233 1.49 -7.72 27.19
C ARG A 233 0.29 -8.52 26.71
N LEU A 234 0.21 -8.80 25.42
CA LEU A 234 -0.90 -9.53 24.80
C LEU A 234 -0.47 -10.93 24.36
N ASN A 235 -1.26 -11.95 24.69
CA ASN A 235 -1.07 -13.31 24.20
C ASN A 235 -2.43 -13.99 23.92
N VAL A 236 -2.91 -13.87 22.68
CA VAL A 236 -4.20 -14.48 22.29
C VAL A 236 -4.00 -15.98 22.03
N PRO A 237 -4.68 -16.88 22.76
CA PRO A 237 -4.47 -18.32 22.60
C PRO A 237 -5.02 -18.81 21.27
N ALA A 238 -4.39 -19.84 20.70
CA ALA A 238 -4.88 -20.53 19.52
C ALA A 238 -6.17 -21.34 19.81
N GLY A 239 -6.96 -21.56 18.75
CA GLY A 239 -8.07 -22.50 18.76
C GLY A 239 -9.42 -21.93 19.21
N ILE A 240 -9.52 -20.63 19.45
CA ILE A 240 -10.74 -19.97 19.91
C ILE A 240 -11.52 -19.45 18.71
N SER A 241 -12.81 -19.78 18.63
CA SER A 241 -13.70 -19.20 17.62
C SER A 241 -14.01 -17.74 17.97
N THR A 242 -13.88 -16.85 16.99
CA THR A 242 -14.06 -15.41 17.17
C THR A 242 -14.66 -14.78 15.93
N ASP A 243 -15.24 -13.60 16.11
CA ASP A 243 -15.52 -12.68 15.01
C ASP A 243 -14.23 -12.04 14.51
N VAL A 244 -14.14 -11.89 13.19
CA VAL A 244 -13.06 -11.18 12.49
C VAL A 244 -13.72 -10.05 11.71
N TYR A 245 -13.19 -8.85 11.91
CA TYR A 245 -13.67 -7.61 11.34
C TYR A 245 -12.71 -7.15 10.24
N GLN A 246 -13.22 -6.30 9.35
CA GLN A 246 -12.43 -5.64 8.32
C GLN A 246 -12.60 -4.13 8.44
N GLU A 247 -11.49 -3.45 8.68
CA GLU A 247 -11.41 -1.99 8.78
C GLU A 247 -10.73 -1.39 7.56
N GLN A 248 -11.27 -0.27 7.07
CA GLN A 248 -10.71 0.53 6.00
C GLN A 248 -9.34 1.09 6.40
N ILE A 249 -8.34 0.95 5.52
CA ILE A 249 -6.99 1.48 5.76
C ILE A 249 -6.72 2.62 4.80
N GLY A 250 -6.43 3.81 5.35
CA GLY A 250 -6.21 5.03 4.58
C GLY A 250 -5.22 4.88 3.42
N TYR A 251 -4.13 4.13 3.61
CA TYR A 251 -3.18 3.82 2.52
C TYR A 251 -3.84 3.15 1.31
N TYR A 252 -4.65 2.10 1.53
CA TYR A 252 -5.31 1.39 0.42
C TYR A 252 -6.51 2.18 -0.12
N GLU A 253 -7.12 3.04 0.69
CA GLU A 253 -8.22 3.91 0.30
C GLU A 253 -7.81 5.14 -0.51
N GLN A 254 -6.54 5.54 -0.45
CA GLN A 254 -6.08 6.80 -1.04
C GLN A 254 -6.39 6.91 -2.55
N PHE A 255 -6.53 5.77 -3.26
CA PHE A 255 -6.89 5.77 -4.68
C PHE A 255 -8.40 5.82 -4.95
N VAL A 256 -9.25 5.56 -3.95
CA VAL A 256 -10.72 5.53 -4.09
C VAL A 256 -11.31 6.86 -4.60
N PRO A 257 -10.90 8.05 -4.09
CA PRO A 257 -11.43 9.31 -4.62
C PRO A 257 -11.13 9.51 -6.12
N THR A 258 -9.96 9.08 -6.57
CA THR A 258 -9.57 9.08 -8.00
C THR A 258 -10.52 8.21 -8.82
N LEU A 259 -10.77 6.98 -8.36
CA LEU A 259 -11.68 6.04 -9.04
C LEU A 259 -13.13 6.53 -9.06
N LYS A 260 -13.58 7.21 -8.00
CA LYS A 260 -14.90 7.84 -7.96
C LYS A 260 -15.04 8.92 -9.02
N MET A 261 -14.06 9.83 -9.12
CA MET A 261 -14.05 10.88 -10.15
C MET A 261 -14.07 10.28 -11.56
N PHE A 262 -13.26 9.25 -11.81
CA PHE A 262 -13.25 8.56 -13.09
C PHE A 262 -14.57 7.81 -13.37
N SER A 263 -15.18 7.20 -12.35
CA SER A 263 -16.51 6.58 -12.48
C SER A 263 -17.58 7.60 -12.84
N ASP A 264 -17.55 8.78 -12.24
CA ASP A 264 -18.46 9.89 -12.55
C ASP A 264 -18.25 10.39 -14.00
N PHE A 265 -17.00 10.46 -14.46
CA PHE A 265 -16.68 10.73 -15.86
C PHE A 265 -17.28 9.68 -16.82
N LEU A 266 -17.13 8.38 -16.52
CA LEU A 266 -17.70 7.30 -17.34
C LEU A 266 -19.24 7.34 -17.35
N LYS A 267 -19.88 7.59 -16.20
CA LYS A 267 -21.32 7.81 -16.09
C LYS A 267 -21.78 8.99 -16.95
N ALA A 268 -21.05 10.09 -16.95
CA ALA A 268 -21.32 11.24 -17.82
C ALA A 268 -21.17 10.91 -19.32
N LYS A 269 -20.36 9.90 -19.68
CA LYS A 269 -20.24 9.35 -21.04
C LYS A 269 -21.32 8.32 -21.39
N GLY A 270 -22.23 8.00 -20.48
CA GLY A 270 -23.38 7.12 -20.71
C GLY A 270 -23.31 5.76 -20.02
N MET A 271 -22.19 5.41 -19.38
CA MET A 271 -21.98 4.12 -18.71
C MET A 271 -22.59 4.15 -17.31
N LYS A 272 -23.91 3.97 -17.24
CA LYS A 272 -24.70 4.22 -16.03
C LYS A 272 -24.32 3.34 -14.83
N ASP A 273 -23.78 2.16 -15.10
CA ASP A 273 -23.36 1.16 -14.12
C ASP A 273 -21.88 1.29 -13.70
N ALA A 274 -21.15 2.30 -14.21
CA ALA A 274 -19.73 2.48 -13.92
C ALA A 274 -19.46 2.76 -12.44
N ASP A 275 -18.78 1.83 -11.80
CA ASP A 275 -18.38 1.91 -10.40
C ASP A 275 -17.02 1.21 -10.26
N ILE A 276 -15.97 1.96 -10.61
CA ILE A 276 -14.60 1.42 -10.72
C ILE A 276 -14.05 1.19 -9.31
N GLN A 277 -13.54 -0.02 -9.05
CA GLN A 277 -13.16 -0.44 -7.70
C GLN A 277 -11.78 -1.06 -7.59
N ILE A 278 -11.15 -0.83 -6.44
CA ILE A 278 -9.97 -1.55 -5.99
C ILE A 278 -10.33 -3.03 -5.78
N GLY A 279 -9.41 -3.92 -6.16
CA GLY A 279 -9.64 -5.37 -6.11
C GLY A 279 -10.25 -5.94 -7.39
N GLU A 280 -10.96 -5.14 -8.20
CA GLU A 280 -11.55 -5.58 -9.47
C GLU A 280 -10.93 -4.87 -10.67
N ASP A 281 -10.99 -3.54 -10.70
CA ASP A 281 -10.45 -2.69 -11.78
C ASP A 281 -9.03 -2.21 -11.54
N VAL A 282 -8.61 -2.22 -10.27
CA VAL A 282 -7.26 -1.91 -9.83
C VAL A 282 -6.68 -3.11 -9.11
N GLY A 283 -5.52 -3.59 -9.59
CA GLY A 283 -4.69 -4.52 -8.82
C GLY A 283 -3.69 -3.75 -7.97
N GLN A 284 -3.55 -4.11 -6.70
CA GLN A 284 -2.58 -3.45 -5.80
C GLN A 284 -1.43 -4.40 -5.50
N LEU A 285 -0.23 -3.88 -5.47
CA LEU A 285 0.97 -4.66 -5.25
C LEU A 285 2.02 -3.81 -4.54
N ASP A 286 3.06 -4.47 -4.04
CA ASP A 286 4.25 -3.83 -3.52
C ASP A 286 5.51 -4.39 -4.20
N MET A 287 6.57 -3.58 -4.22
CA MET A 287 7.90 -3.98 -4.67
C MET A 287 8.49 -5.09 -3.79
N VAL A 288 8.17 -5.06 -2.50
CA VAL A 288 8.59 -6.01 -1.49
C VAL A 288 7.37 -6.70 -0.90
N ALA A 289 7.25 -8.01 -1.11
CA ALA A 289 6.09 -8.78 -0.66
C ALA A 289 5.98 -8.93 0.87
N CYS A 290 7.03 -8.65 1.63
CA CYS A 290 7.06 -8.84 3.07
C CYS A 290 6.66 -7.56 3.79
N ALA A 291 5.72 -7.65 4.71
CA ALA A 291 5.35 -6.51 5.55
C ALA A 291 6.54 -5.98 6.37
N SER A 292 6.55 -4.68 6.62
CA SER A 292 7.48 -4.03 7.55
C SER A 292 6.75 -2.91 8.28
N PRO A 293 7.26 -2.46 9.45
CA PRO A 293 6.65 -1.37 10.17
C PRO A 293 6.94 -0.01 9.52
N HIS A 294 8.10 0.13 8.90
CA HIS A 294 8.50 1.32 8.15
C HIS A 294 9.61 0.98 7.14
N TRP A 295 9.87 1.92 6.24
CA TRP A 295 10.93 1.83 5.24
C TRP A 295 12.02 2.90 5.43
N ASN A 296 12.84 2.75 6.47
CA ASN A 296 14.04 3.57 6.70
C ASN A 296 15.10 2.76 7.48
N GLU A 297 16.30 3.33 7.67
CA GLU A 297 17.42 2.61 8.31
C GLU A 297 17.12 2.17 9.75
N ASP A 298 16.43 3.00 10.55
CA ASP A 298 16.11 2.72 11.95
C ASP A 298 15.22 1.48 12.13
N TYR A 299 14.41 1.18 11.11
CA TYR A 299 13.60 -0.03 11.07
C TYR A 299 14.30 -1.17 10.32
N LEU A 300 14.98 -0.89 9.21
CA LEU A 300 15.50 -1.96 8.34
C LEU A 300 16.88 -2.49 8.76
N GLY A 301 17.62 -1.81 9.63
CA GLY A 301 18.92 -2.29 10.13
C GLY A 301 19.94 -2.55 9.01
N ASN A 302 20.14 -1.58 8.11
CA ASN A 302 21.03 -1.67 6.95
C ASN A 302 20.74 -2.83 5.97
N GLN A 303 19.52 -3.40 5.99
CA GLN A 303 19.13 -4.51 5.11
C GLN A 303 18.46 -4.06 3.81
N GLU A 304 18.18 -2.77 3.63
CA GLU A 304 17.38 -2.26 2.50
C GLU A 304 17.86 -2.78 1.15
N GLU A 305 19.14 -2.56 0.82
CA GLU A 305 19.73 -3.00 -0.45
C GLU A 305 19.60 -4.52 -0.64
N THR A 306 19.76 -5.28 0.45
CA THR A 306 19.65 -6.74 0.44
C THR A 306 18.21 -7.19 0.20
N ILE A 307 17.22 -6.50 0.77
CA ILE A 307 15.79 -6.77 0.58
C ILE A 307 15.40 -6.44 -0.87
N VAL A 308 15.74 -5.24 -1.35
CA VAL A 308 15.44 -4.77 -2.71
C VAL A 308 16.07 -5.71 -3.74
N ASN A 309 17.36 -6.04 -3.61
CA ASN A 309 18.05 -6.96 -4.52
C ASN A 309 17.36 -8.32 -4.58
N ASN A 310 16.82 -8.83 -3.47
CA ASN A 310 16.13 -10.10 -3.44
C ASN A 310 14.70 -10.03 -4.02
N CYS A 311 13.87 -9.10 -3.58
CA CYS A 311 12.46 -9.03 -3.98
C CYS A 311 12.28 -8.46 -5.39
N VAL A 312 12.97 -7.35 -5.69
CA VAL A 312 12.78 -6.57 -6.92
C VAL A 312 13.61 -7.13 -8.07
N SER A 313 14.90 -7.39 -7.84
CA SER A 313 15.80 -7.81 -8.92
C SER A 313 15.82 -9.33 -9.11
N LYS A 314 16.21 -10.08 -8.08
CA LYS A 314 16.50 -11.52 -8.19
C LYS A 314 15.23 -12.37 -8.33
N ASN A 315 14.23 -12.11 -7.49
CA ASN A 315 12.97 -12.81 -7.58
C ASN A 315 11.97 -12.11 -8.51
N SER A 316 12.09 -10.80 -8.66
CA SER A 316 11.30 -9.98 -9.57
C SER A 316 9.80 -10.21 -9.42
N TRP A 317 9.31 -10.24 -8.17
CA TRP A 317 7.90 -10.53 -7.89
C TRP A 317 6.97 -9.51 -8.54
N ALA A 318 7.30 -8.23 -8.42
CA ALA A 318 6.58 -7.14 -9.08
C ALA A 318 6.51 -7.32 -10.61
N ILE A 319 7.65 -7.58 -11.26
CA ILE A 319 7.70 -7.77 -12.72
C ILE A 319 6.95 -9.01 -13.17
N LYS A 320 7.04 -10.13 -12.45
CA LYS A 320 6.31 -11.36 -12.79
C LYS A 320 4.80 -11.12 -12.76
N GLN A 321 4.31 -10.33 -11.81
CA GLN A 321 2.90 -9.94 -11.74
C GLN A 321 2.56 -8.92 -12.82
N MET A 322 3.42 -7.94 -13.11
CA MET A 322 3.22 -6.98 -14.17
C MET A 322 3.14 -7.63 -15.57
N VAL A 323 3.98 -8.62 -15.89
CA VAL A 323 3.90 -9.32 -17.20
C VAL A 323 2.66 -10.20 -17.33
N GLN A 324 2.14 -10.67 -16.21
CA GLN A 324 0.93 -11.48 -16.15
C GLN A 324 -0.31 -10.58 -16.28
N THR A 325 -0.32 -9.45 -15.57
CA THR A 325 -1.42 -8.48 -15.59
C THR A 325 -1.46 -7.68 -16.88
N LYS A 326 -0.30 -7.21 -17.37
CA LYS A 326 -0.17 -6.26 -18.49
C LYS A 326 -1.02 -5.00 -18.28
N PRO A 327 -0.81 -4.24 -17.19
CA PRO A 327 -1.62 -3.06 -16.91
C PRO A 327 -1.41 -2.01 -18.01
N VAL A 328 -2.47 -1.28 -18.34
CA VAL A 328 -2.44 -0.12 -19.24
C VAL A 328 -1.72 1.03 -18.55
N VAL A 329 -1.94 1.19 -17.25
CA VAL A 329 -1.32 2.22 -16.42
C VAL A 329 -0.89 1.66 -15.07
N LEU A 330 0.29 2.08 -14.63
CA LEU A 330 0.89 1.74 -13.35
C LEU A 330 1.17 3.03 -12.57
N TYR A 331 0.57 3.14 -11.38
CA TYR A 331 0.86 4.18 -10.40
C TYR A 331 1.91 3.66 -9.40
N LEU A 332 3.11 4.21 -9.44
CA LEU A 332 4.17 3.96 -8.47
C LEU A 332 3.97 4.90 -7.28
N VAL A 333 3.72 4.34 -6.10
CA VAL A 333 3.31 5.08 -4.91
C VAL A 333 4.53 5.59 -4.15
N GLY A 334 4.79 6.89 -4.24
CA GLY A 334 5.91 7.56 -3.59
C GLY A 334 7.26 7.40 -4.30
N GLU A 335 8.22 8.22 -3.89
CA GLU A 335 9.55 8.27 -4.48
C GLU A 335 10.35 6.98 -4.25
N SER A 336 10.23 6.33 -3.09
CA SER A 336 10.96 5.10 -2.79
C SER A 336 10.57 3.96 -3.75
N SER A 337 9.27 3.81 -4.06
CA SER A 337 8.79 2.82 -5.03
C SER A 337 9.32 3.12 -6.43
N TRP A 338 9.32 4.39 -6.83
CA TRP A 338 9.93 4.83 -8.09
C TRP A 338 11.44 4.53 -8.15
N ASN A 339 12.20 4.86 -7.10
CA ASN A 339 13.63 4.65 -7.06
C ASN A 339 13.97 3.16 -7.18
N MET A 340 13.28 2.27 -6.45
CA MET A 340 13.47 0.82 -6.61
C MET A 340 13.14 0.33 -8.03
N PHE A 341 12.07 0.88 -8.62
CA PHE A 341 11.63 0.48 -9.97
C PHE A 341 12.63 0.96 -11.03
N ARG A 342 12.98 2.25 -11.01
CA ARG A 342 13.95 2.86 -11.91
C ARG A 342 15.31 2.18 -11.79
N ASP A 343 15.84 2.03 -10.58
CA ASP A 343 17.18 1.48 -10.39
C ASP A 343 17.31 0.03 -10.91
N ALA A 344 16.20 -0.72 -10.92
CA ALA A 344 16.14 -2.06 -11.49
C ALA A 344 15.84 -2.08 -13.00
N PHE A 345 15.10 -1.09 -13.53
CA PHE A 345 14.48 -1.16 -14.85
C PHE A 345 14.61 0.10 -15.74
N ASP A 346 15.51 1.02 -15.42
CA ASP A 346 15.73 2.29 -16.14
C ASP A 346 15.87 2.10 -17.65
N GLY A 347 16.57 1.04 -18.10
CA GLY A 347 16.77 0.72 -19.52
C GLY A 347 15.49 0.41 -20.30
N LEU A 348 14.35 0.26 -19.63
CA LEU A 348 13.04 -0.03 -20.21
C LEU A 348 12.03 1.13 -20.06
N ILE A 349 12.48 2.25 -19.47
CA ILE A 349 11.67 3.45 -19.32
C ILE A 349 11.83 4.30 -20.59
N ASP A 350 10.72 4.45 -21.30
CA ASP A 350 10.63 5.23 -22.55
C ASP A 350 9.93 6.55 -22.27
N GLN A 351 10.65 7.65 -22.49
CA GLN A 351 10.18 9.01 -22.35
C GLN A 351 11.02 9.94 -23.21
N LYS A 352 10.44 11.07 -23.65
CA LYS A 352 11.14 12.03 -24.51
C LYS A 352 12.20 12.81 -23.74
N TYR A 353 11.88 13.22 -22.51
CA TYR A 353 12.81 13.90 -21.61
C TYR A 353 13.04 13.03 -20.37
N PRO A 354 14.30 12.73 -20.00
CA PRO A 354 14.61 11.93 -18.82
C PRO A 354 14.07 12.55 -17.53
N MET A 355 13.54 11.71 -16.64
CA MET A 355 13.17 12.10 -15.28
C MET A 355 14.39 12.64 -14.51
N PRO A 356 14.21 13.65 -13.63
CA PRO A 356 15.29 14.13 -12.79
C PRO A 356 15.77 13.00 -11.86
N LYS A 357 17.10 12.84 -11.77
CA LYS A 357 17.71 11.91 -10.82
C LYS A 357 17.51 12.34 -9.36
N TYR A 358 17.51 13.66 -9.14
CA TYR A 358 17.29 14.32 -7.85
C TYR A 358 16.08 15.26 -8.01
N PRO A 359 14.85 14.76 -7.80
CA PRO A 359 13.65 15.59 -7.90
C PRO A 359 13.63 16.66 -6.80
N LYS A 360 13.46 17.93 -7.18
CA LYS A 360 13.54 19.08 -6.26
C LYS A 360 12.46 19.07 -5.15
N ASP A 361 11.27 18.54 -5.46
CA ASP A 361 10.13 18.38 -4.54
C ASP A 361 9.74 16.91 -4.47
N GLY A 362 10.74 16.02 -4.41
CA GLY A 362 10.56 14.58 -4.30
C GLY A 362 9.51 14.01 -5.25
N ALA A 363 8.57 13.25 -4.68
CA ALA A 363 7.47 12.62 -5.40
C ALA A 363 6.55 13.61 -6.15
N PHE A 364 6.40 14.87 -5.71
CA PHE A 364 5.56 15.85 -6.42
C PHE A 364 6.19 16.33 -7.73
N THR A 365 7.51 16.48 -7.76
CA THR A 365 8.23 16.72 -9.02
C THR A 365 8.03 15.55 -9.97
N LEU A 366 8.21 14.32 -9.50
CA LEU A 366 8.02 13.12 -10.33
C LEU A 366 6.57 12.98 -10.80
N PHE A 367 5.60 13.33 -9.96
CA PHE A 367 4.18 13.32 -10.30
C PHE A 367 3.88 14.29 -11.44
N LYS A 368 4.29 15.55 -11.31
CA LYS A 368 4.12 16.57 -12.36
C LYS A 368 4.69 16.14 -13.71
N GLU A 369 5.91 15.61 -13.71
CA GLU A 369 6.59 15.18 -14.94
C GLU A 369 5.92 13.94 -15.55
N THR A 370 5.41 13.01 -14.74
CA THR A 370 4.80 11.78 -15.26
C THR A 370 3.35 11.94 -15.73
N ILE A 371 2.58 12.90 -15.18
CA ILE A 371 1.23 13.20 -15.66
C ILE A 371 1.19 14.05 -16.94
N ASP A 372 2.32 14.63 -17.39
CA ASP A 372 2.36 15.43 -18.61
C ASP A 372 2.14 14.53 -19.85
N ASP A 373 1.06 14.81 -20.58
CA ASP A 373 0.72 14.11 -21.82
C ASP A 373 1.60 14.52 -23.01
N ASN A 374 2.34 15.64 -22.92
CA ASN A 374 3.31 16.04 -23.93
C ASN A 374 4.67 15.34 -23.78
N ASN A 375 4.95 14.78 -22.60
CA ASN A 375 6.12 13.97 -22.30
C ASN A 375 5.72 12.67 -21.57
N PRO A 376 4.96 11.79 -22.21
CA PRO A 376 4.45 10.62 -21.53
C PRO A 376 5.59 9.63 -21.22
N CYS A 377 5.69 9.25 -19.95
CA CYS A 377 6.57 8.20 -19.44
C CYS A 377 5.90 6.83 -19.54
N TYR A 378 6.58 5.88 -20.19
CA TYR A 378 6.13 4.50 -20.36
C TYR A 378 7.18 3.50 -19.89
N PHE A 379 6.71 2.34 -19.43
CA PHE A 379 7.51 1.12 -19.40
C PHE A 379 7.25 0.35 -20.70
N LYS A 380 8.29 0.10 -21.51
CA LYS A 380 8.18 -0.61 -22.78
C LYS A 380 9.10 -1.81 -22.85
N PHE A 381 8.55 -2.94 -23.26
CA PHE A 381 9.33 -4.15 -23.51
C PHE A 381 8.73 -4.96 -24.66
N SER A 382 9.58 -5.47 -25.53
CA SER A 382 9.18 -6.40 -26.59
C SER A 382 10.21 -7.52 -26.71
N THR A 383 9.74 -8.75 -26.90
CA THR A 383 10.58 -9.90 -27.15
C THR A 383 9.86 -10.96 -27.97
N GLU A 384 10.63 -11.87 -28.56
CA GLU A 384 10.14 -13.09 -29.18
C GLU A 384 10.86 -14.29 -28.56
N ILE A 385 10.08 -15.23 -28.02
CA ILE A 385 10.61 -16.45 -27.41
C ILE A 385 9.92 -17.63 -28.07
N ASP A 386 10.72 -18.54 -28.64
CA ASP A 386 10.24 -19.77 -29.29
C ASP A 386 9.16 -19.46 -30.38
N GLY A 387 9.34 -18.37 -31.13
CA GLY A 387 8.43 -17.92 -32.19
C GLY A 387 7.17 -17.19 -31.72
N ARG A 388 7.00 -16.97 -30.41
CA ARG A 388 5.88 -16.23 -29.83
C ARG A 388 6.32 -14.85 -29.36
N LYS A 389 5.67 -13.82 -29.90
CA LYS A 389 5.90 -12.43 -29.52
C LYS A 389 5.23 -12.11 -28.17
N TYR A 390 5.88 -11.23 -27.42
CA TYR A 390 5.34 -10.60 -26.23
C TYR A 390 5.68 -9.12 -26.26
N GLU A 391 4.67 -8.28 -26.09
CA GLU A 391 4.81 -6.82 -26.03
C GLU A 391 4.15 -6.31 -24.75
N LEU A 392 4.78 -5.36 -24.09
CA LEU A 392 4.23 -4.67 -22.92
C LEU A 392 4.51 -3.18 -23.09
N THR A 393 3.46 -2.38 -23.01
CA THR A 393 3.52 -0.93 -22.91
C THR A 393 2.58 -0.52 -21.79
N THR A 394 3.14 0.12 -20.76
CA THR A 394 2.40 0.56 -19.58
C THR A 394 2.72 2.02 -19.31
N ARG A 395 1.71 2.88 -19.21
CA ARG A 395 1.88 4.29 -18.78
C ARG A 395 2.35 4.29 -17.33
N LEU A 396 3.43 5.00 -17.03
CA LEU A 396 3.95 5.14 -15.67
C LEU A 396 3.53 6.50 -15.11
N ILE A 397 2.99 6.50 -13.90
CA ILE A 397 2.69 7.68 -13.10
C ILE A 397 3.33 7.49 -11.72
N VAL A 398 4.11 8.46 -11.25
CA VAL A 398 4.67 8.44 -9.88
C VAL A 398 3.82 9.33 -9.01
N THR A 399 3.21 8.83 -7.94
CA THR A 399 2.32 9.64 -7.09
C THR A 399 3.02 10.09 -5.82
N PRO A 400 2.51 11.12 -5.12
CA PRO A 400 2.80 11.28 -3.69
C PRO A 400 2.50 9.99 -2.91
N HIS A 401 3.15 9.82 -1.77
CA HIS A 401 3.00 8.59 -0.97
C HIS A 401 1.62 8.50 -0.32
N PHE A 402 0.98 7.33 -0.40
CA PHE A 402 -0.43 7.14 0.01
C PHE A 402 -0.68 7.18 1.52
N SER A 403 0.34 7.02 2.37
CA SER A 403 0.14 7.02 3.83
C SER A 403 -0.23 8.38 4.44
N TYR A 404 -0.15 9.48 3.68
CA TYR A 404 -0.33 10.83 4.21
C TYR A 404 -1.47 11.54 3.47
N ASN A 405 -2.62 11.67 4.12
CA ASN A 405 -3.80 12.34 3.54
C ASN A 405 -3.49 13.77 3.06
N THR A 406 -2.61 14.48 3.77
CA THR A 406 -2.17 15.84 3.42
C THR A 406 -1.45 15.91 2.07
N ASN A 407 -0.83 14.82 1.60
CA ASN A 407 -0.25 14.77 0.27
C ASN A 407 -1.28 14.88 -0.85
N PHE A 408 -2.56 14.59 -0.55
CA PHE A 408 -3.64 14.54 -1.53
C PHE A 408 -4.63 15.70 -1.41
N LEU A 409 -4.40 16.63 -0.48
CA LEU A 409 -5.09 17.91 -0.48
C LEU A 409 -4.69 18.73 -1.71
N PRO A 410 -5.63 19.50 -2.30
CA PRO A 410 -5.29 20.52 -3.28
C PRO A 410 -4.31 21.52 -2.66
N GLN A 411 -3.18 21.76 -3.30
CA GLN A 411 -2.10 22.55 -2.69
C GLN A 411 -1.21 23.24 -3.71
N PHE A 412 -0.67 24.40 -3.34
CA PHE A 412 0.46 25.01 -4.03
C PHE A 412 1.75 24.63 -3.30
N ARG A 413 2.82 24.34 -4.04
CA ARG A 413 4.11 23.97 -3.46
C ARG A 413 5.22 24.85 -3.99
N MET A 414 6.03 25.42 -3.11
CA MET A 414 7.14 26.32 -3.47
C MET A 414 8.38 26.00 -2.66
N SER A 415 9.57 26.15 -3.24
CA SER A 415 10.82 26.08 -2.47
C SER A 415 10.84 27.16 -1.38
N GLY A 416 11.58 26.94 -0.28
CA GLY A 416 11.69 27.94 0.79
C GLY A 416 12.09 29.34 0.28
N SER A 417 13.06 29.42 -0.64
CA SER A 417 13.48 30.69 -1.23
C SER A 417 12.41 31.34 -2.12
N ASP A 418 11.69 30.55 -2.90
CA ASP A 418 10.62 31.09 -3.76
C ASP A 418 9.42 31.54 -2.92
N PHE A 419 9.13 30.83 -1.82
CA PHE A 419 8.09 31.21 -0.88
C PHE A 419 8.44 32.51 -0.14
N ASP A 420 9.69 32.71 0.28
CA ASP A 420 10.16 33.96 0.86
C ASP A 420 10.05 35.14 -0.12
N ALA A 421 10.40 34.93 -1.39
CA ALA A 421 10.19 35.92 -2.44
C ALA A 421 8.70 36.21 -2.65
N PHE A 422 7.86 35.18 -2.68
CA PHE A 422 6.41 35.30 -2.83
C PHE A 422 5.79 36.13 -1.71
N LYS A 423 6.14 35.87 -0.45
CA LYS A 423 5.67 36.64 0.72
C LYS A 423 5.97 38.13 0.58
N LYS A 424 7.14 38.46 0.05
CA LYS A 424 7.58 39.85 -0.14
C LYS A 424 6.85 40.52 -1.30
N ASP A 425 6.75 39.84 -2.44
CA ASP A 425 6.23 40.43 -3.68
C ASP A 425 4.69 40.42 -3.72
N TYR A 426 4.04 39.54 -2.94
CA TYR A 426 2.58 39.36 -2.89
C TYR A 426 2.05 39.34 -1.45
N ALA A 427 2.46 40.31 -0.62
CA ALA A 427 2.14 40.37 0.80
C ALA A 427 0.63 40.29 1.11
N ASP A 428 -0.23 40.92 0.31
CA ASP A 428 -1.69 40.88 0.52
C ASP A 428 -2.28 39.48 0.26
N CYS A 429 -1.75 38.75 -0.72
CA CYS A 429 -2.15 37.37 -1.00
C CYS A 429 -1.68 36.41 0.10
N TYR A 430 -0.44 36.61 0.58
CA TYR A 430 0.06 35.85 1.72
C TYR A 430 -0.75 36.12 3.00
N ALA A 431 -1.12 37.38 3.27
CA ALA A 431 -1.98 37.73 4.40
C ALA A 431 -3.36 37.08 4.30
N TYR A 432 -3.91 36.93 3.09
CA TYR A 432 -5.13 36.15 2.85
C TYR A 432 -4.94 34.68 3.23
N PHE A 433 -3.82 34.05 2.86
CA PHE A 433 -3.52 32.67 3.26
C PHE A 433 -3.42 32.52 4.78
N GLU A 434 -2.74 33.42 5.49
CA GLU A 434 -2.61 33.37 6.96
C GLU A 434 -3.95 33.55 7.69
N GLN A 435 -4.91 34.27 7.09
CA GLN A 435 -6.21 34.58 7.70
C GLN A 435 -7.31 33.62 7.28
N SER A 436 -7.09 32.83 6.23
CA SER A 436 -8.07 31.88 5.72
C SER A 436 -8.16 30.67 6.62
N LYS A 437 -9.38 30.29 7.02
CA LYS A 437 -9.65 29.04 7.74
C LYS A 437 -9.63 27.80 6.83
N ASP A 438 -9.60 28.03 5.52
CA ASP A 438 -9.68 27.00 4.48
C ASP A 438 -8.28 26.63 3.94
N ILE A 439 -7.22 27.22 4.50
CA ILE A 439 -5.85 27.08 4.04
C ILE A 439 -4.92 26.87 5.24
N ASP A 440 -4.08 25.85 5.14
CA ASP A 440 -2.96 25.63 6.06
C ASP A 440 -1.65 25.87 5.32
N ILE A 441 -0.74 26.64 5.92
CA ILE A 441 0.64 26.79 5.43
C ILE A 441 1.51 25.84 6.23
N VAL A 442 2.03 24.81 5.55
CA VAL A 442 2.94 23.82 6.12
C VAL A 442 4.36 24.15 5.63
N PRO A 443 5.22 24.73 6.47
CA PRO A 443 6.60 25.03 6.10
C PRO A 443 7.38 23.73 5.88
N GLY A 444 8.39 23.79 5.01
CA GLY A 444 9.40 22.75 4.91
C GLY A 444 10.21 22.63 6.21
N GLU A 445 10.75 21.45 6.50
CA GLU A 445 11.53 21.23 7.73
C GLU A 445 12.90 21.94 7.65
N GLU A 446 13.49 21.96 6.45
CA GLU A 446 14.72 22.67 6.14
C GLU A 446 14.50 23.85 5.18
N SER A 447 15.47 24.77 5.08
CA SER A 447 15.36 25.97 4.24
C SER A 447 15.26 25.67 2.73
N GLU A 448 15.72 24.49 2.30
CA GLU A 448 15.63 24.03 0.92
C GLU A 448 14.36 23.21 0.65
N ASP A 449 13.62 22.84 1.70
CA ASP A 449 12.39 22.08 1.56
C ASP A 449 11.25 22.91 1.01
N TYR A 450 10.27 22.21 0.45
CA TYR A 450 9.09 22.81 -0.13
C TYR A 450 8.07 23.17 0.94
N THR A 451 7.64 24.42 0.93
CA THR A 451 6.46 24.88 1.67
C THR A 451 5.20 24.49 0.89
N ALA A 452 4.25 23.89 1.59
CA ALA A 452 2.94 23.55 1.05
C ALA A 452 1.87 24.53 1.56
N ILE A 453 1.15 25.16 0.63
CA ILE A 453 -0.04 25.95 0.91
C ILE A 453 -1.23 25.03 0.61
N GLN A 454 -1.70 24.32 1.63
CA GLN A 454 -2.70 23.27 1.53
C GLN A 454 -4.10 23.87 1.66
N ILE A 455 -4.99 23.56 0.71
CA ILE A 455 -6.38 23.99 0.75
C ILE A 455 -7.18 22.89 1.45
N THR A 456 -7.51 23.11 2.72
CA THR A 456 -8.15 22.13 3.62
C THR A 456 -9.65 22.03 3.39
N SER A 457 -10.29 23.10 2.91
CA SER A 457 -11.70 23.11 2.52
C SER A 457 -12.01 24.13 1.41
N ASN A 458 -13.21 24.05 0.83
CA ASN A 458 -13.75 25.06 -0.09
C ASN A 458 -12.85 25.45 -1.27
N THR A 459 -12.15 24.49 -1.89
CA THR A 459 -11.18 24.73 -2.99
C THR A 459 -11.68 25.67 -4.08
N TYR A 460 -12.94 25.52 -4.51
CA TYR A 460 -13.53 26.42 -5.52
C TYR A 460 -13.54 27.89 -5.09
N GLN A 461 -13.93 28.18 -3.84
CA GLN A 461 -14.00 29.55 -3.32
C GLN A 461 -12.60 30.15 -3.16
N VAL A 462 -11.62 29.35 -2.74
CA VAL A 462 -10.21 29.79 -2.68
C VAL A 462 -9.72 30.21 -4.06
N PHE A 463 -9.98 29.41 -5.10
CA PHE A 463 -9.61 29.76 -6.47
C PHE A 463 -10.37 30.99 -7.00
N GLU A 464 -11.68 31.10 -6.75
CA GLU A 464 -12.47 32.26 -7.14
C GLU A 464 -11.92 33.56 -6.54
N GLU A 465 -11.53 33.52 -5.26
CA GLU A 465 -10.93 34.67 -4.58
C GLU A 465 -9.53 35.01 -5.12
N LEU A 466 -8.69 34.00 -5.34
CA LEU A 466 -7.36 34.17 -5.94
C LEU A 466 -7.44 34.77 -7.35
N GLU A 467 -8.37 34.30 -8.18
CA GLU A 467 -8.59 34.85 -9.52
C GLU A 467 -9.08 36.30 -9.48
N LYS A 468 -9.98 36.62 -8.54
CA LYS A 468 -10.61 37.93 -8.44
C LYS A 468 -9.70 39.00 -7.84
N GLN A 469 -8.96 38.66 -6.78
CA GLN A 469 -8.21 39.64 -5.99
C GLN A 469 -6.70 39.53 -6.18
N PHE A 470 -6.19 38.35 -6.53
CA PHE A 470 -4.76 38.03 -6.51
C PHE A 470 -4.27 37.41 -7.83
N SER A 471 -4.85 37.79 -8.97
CA SER A 471 -4.60 37.13 -10.27
C SER A 471 -3.12 37.06 -10.68
N ASP A 472 -2.30 38.05 -10.34
CA ASP A 472 -0.86 38.01 -10.62
C ASP A 472 -0.10 37.07 -9.68
N ALA A 473 -0.49 36.97 -8.41
CA ALA A 473 0.05 35.98 -7.48
C ALA A 473 -0.35 34.56 -7.92
N LEU A 474 -1.59 34.36 -8.34
CA LEU A 474 -2.08 33.09 -8.86
C LEU A 474 -1.27 32.61 -10.07
N LYS A 475 -0.85 33.50 -10.98
CA LYS A 475 0.03 33.12 -12.11
C LYS A 475 1.38 32.56 -11.63
N VAL A 476 1.92 33.06 -10.52
CA VAL A 476 3.17 32.57 -9.94
C VAL A 476 2.96 31.22 -9.25
N LEU A 477 1.83 31.03 -8.58
CA LEU A 477 1.49 29.80 -7.86
C LEU A 477 1.09 28.64 -8.79
N SER A 478 0.36 28.95 -9.87
CA SER A 478 -0.29 27.94 -10.72
C SER A 478 0.64 26.87 -11.31
N PRO A 479 1.88 27.17 -11.73
CA PRO A 479 2.79 26.15 -12.25
C PRO A 479 3.04 25.00 -11.27
N ASP A 480 3.01 25.26 -9.97
CA ASP A 480 3.28 24.26 -8.92
C ASP A 480 2.03 24.02 -8.04
N TYR A 481 0.85 24.09 -8.68
CA TYR A 481 -0.40 23.62 -8.09
C TYR A 481 -0.60 22.12 -8.33
N TYR A 482 -1.05 21.43 -7.29
CA TYR A 482 -1.32 20.00 -7.29
C TYR A 482 -2.73 19.74 -6.77
N ASN A 483 -3.47 18.89 -7.46
CA ASN A 483 -4.67 18.24 -6.95
C ASN A 483 -4.56 16.75 -7.32
N PRO A 484 -3.82 15.97 -6.53
CA PRO A 484 -3.38 14.64 -6.97
C PRO A 484 -4.53 13.71 -7.34
N HIS A 485 -5.61 13.65 -6.55
CA HIS A 485 -6.79 12.84 -6.91
C HIS A 485 -7.37 13.22 -8.27
N ARG A 486 -7.55 14.52 -8.52
CA ARG A 486 -8.11 15.01 -9.78
C ARG A 486 -7.18 14.73 -10.95
N GLN A 487 -5.90 15.03 -10.81
CA GLN A 487 -4.89 14.84 -11.85
C GLN A 487 -4.70 13.35 -12.18
N MET A 488 -4.74 12.48 -11.18
CA MET A 488 -4.71 11.02 -11.39
C MET A 488 -5.95 10.54 -12.14
N ALA A 489 -7.13 11.12 -11.87
CA ALA A 489 -8.36 10.78 -12.58
C ALA A 489 -8.29 11.27 -14.03
N GLU A 490 -7.78 12.47 -14.27
CA GLU A 490 -7.57 13.04 -15.61
C GLU A 490 -6.65 12.19 -16.48
N VAL A 491 -5.62 11.55 -15.89
CA VAL A 491 -4.81 10.55 -16.61
C VAL A 491 -5.67 9.37 -17.09
N LEU A 492 -6.56 8.84 -16.23
CA LEU A 492 -7.48 7.76 -16.62
C LEU A 492 -8.47 8.20 -17.69
N GLU A 493 -9.00 9.42 -17.57
CA GLU A 493 -9.87 10.05 -18.58
C GLU A 493 -9.15 10.19 -19.93
N GLY A 494 -7.90 10.65 -19.93
CA GLY A 494 -7.05 10.76 -21.11
C GLY A 494 -6.82 9.41 -21.77
N LEU A 495 -6.43 8.39 -21.00
CA LEU A 495 -6.26 7.02 -21.49
C LEU A 495 -7.55 6.43 -22.07
N TYR A 496 -8.71 6.74 -21.48
CA TYR A 496 -10.01 6.34 -22.02
C TYR A 496 -10.31 7.06 -23.34
N ASN A 497 -10.15 8.38 -23.39
CA ASN A 497 -10.43 9.17 -24.59
C ASN A 497 -9.50 8.82 -25.77
N HIS A 498 -8.27 8.38 -25.50
CA HIS A 498 -7.32 7.88 -26.50
C HIS A 498 -7.54 6.39 -26.87
N GLY A 499 -8.51 5.71 -26.23
CA GLY A 499 -8.85 4.31 -26.51
C GLY A 499 -7.89 3.27 -25.90
N ASN A 500 -6.99 3.68 -25.00
CA ASN A 500 -6.10 2.78 -24.27
C ASN A 500 -6.82 2.09 -23.10
N LEU A 501 -7.77 2.79 -22.46
CA LEU A 501 -8.74 2.21 -21.54
C LEU A 501 -10.11 2.13 -22.20
N SER A 502 -10.87 1.10 -21.88
CA SER A 502 -12.26 0.96 -22.31
C SER A 502 -13.09 0.33 -21.21
N TYR A 503 -14.39 0.58 -21.25
CA TYR A 503 -15.35 0.07 -20.29
C TYR A 503 -16.32 -0.88 -21.01
N LYS A 504 -16.64 -1.99 -20.34
CA LYS A 504 -17.61 -2.97 -20.78
C LYS A 504 -18.80 -2.91 -19.83
N GLU A 505 -19.95 -2.48 -20.35
CA GLU A 505 -21.21 -2.49 -19.61
C GLU A 505 -21.57 -3.92 -19.19
N GLY A 506 -22.20 -4.03 -18.02
CA GLY A 506 -22.71 -5.31 -17.53
C GLY A 506 -23.93 -5.77 -18.34
N GLU A 507 -24.11 -7.09 -18.43
CA GLU A 507 -25.33 -7.66 -19.02
C GLU A 507 -26.46 -7.61 -17.98
N SER A 508 -27.63 -7.06 -18.35
CA SER A 508 -28.90 -7.09 -17.62
C SER A 508 -28.83 -7.26 -16.08
N GLY A 509 -28.40 -6.21 -15.38
CA GLY A 509 -28.37 -6.16 -13.91
C GLY A 509 -27.04 -6.58 -13.28
N GLU A 510 -26.08 -7.04 -14.08
CA GLU A 510 -24.68 -7.16 -13.66
C GLU A 510 -23.98 -5.79 -13.72
N LYS A 511 -22.96 -5.63 -12.89
CA LYS A 511 -22.11 -4.44 -12.88
C LYS A 511 -21.06 -4.54 -13.98
N GLY A 512 -20.95 -3.50 -14.79
CA GLY A 512 -19.89 -3.38 -15.79
C GLY A 512 -18.51 -3.13 -15.19
N TYR A 513 -17.50 -3.10 -16.04
CA TYR A 513 -16.11 -3.07 -15.62
C TYR A 513 -15.16 -2.55 -16.69
N LEU A 514 -13.94 -2.14 -16.30
CA LEU A 514 -12.91 -1.85 -17.29
C LEU A 514 -12.47 -3.11 -18.02
N THR A 515 -12.34 -3.03 -19.35
CA THR A 515 -11.88 -4.12 -20.19
C THR A 515 -10.55 -4.66 -19.67
N ARG A 516 -10.53 -5.96 -19.38
CA ARG A 516 -9.37 -6.64 -18.82
C ARG A 516 -8.26 -6.75 -19.84
N SER A 517 -7.04 -6.51 -19.40
CA SER A 517 -5.83 -6.61 -20.22
C SER A 517 -5.72 -7.94 -20.96
N GLU A 518 -5.05 -7.94 -22.12
CA GLU A 518 -4.96 -9.11 -23.00
C GLU A 518 -4.26 -10.32 -22.37
N GLY A 519 -4.64 -11.52 -22.80
CA GLY A 519 -3.99 -12.78 -22.43
C GLY A 519 -4.78 -13.57 -21.40
N ALA A 520 -4.62 -14.90 -21.48
CA ALA A 520 -5.29 -15.83 -20.59
C ALA A 520 -4.91 -15.66 -19.13
N CYS A 521 -5.83 -16.02 -18.24
CA CYS A 521 -5.60 -16.08 -16.81
C CYS A 521 -6.47 -17.18 -16.20
N SER A 522 -5.83 -18.10 -15.49
CA SER A 522 -6.46 -19.25 -14.82
C SER A 522 -6.52 -19.10 -13.30
N PHE A 523 -6.18 -17.91 -12.78
CA PHE A 523 -6.05 -17.69 -11.34
C PHE A 523 -7.28 -18.09 -10.55
N CYS A 524 -8.51 -17.84 -11.02
CA CYS A 524 -9.72 -18.15 -10.25
C CYS A 524 -10.23 -19.60 -10.43
N VAL A 525 -9.75 -20.29 -11.47
CA VAL A 525 -10.22 -21.63 -11.86
C VAL A 525 -9.05 -22.42 -12.44
N ASN A 526 -8.55 -23.38 -11.66
CA ASN A 526 -7.45 -24.26 -12.03
C ASN A 526 -7.55 -25.60 -11.29
N ASP A 527 -6.48 -26.40 -11.35
CA ASP A 527 -6.45 -27.74 -10.75
C ASP A 527 -6.19 -27.72 -9.23
N HIS A 528 -5.64 -26.64 -8.69
CA HIS A 528 -5.40 -26.48 -7.26
C HIS A 528 -6.59 -25.87 -6.52
N TRP A 529 -7.27 -24.90 -7.13
CA TRP A 529 -8.46 -24.29 -6.57
C TRP A 529 -9.47 -23.82 -7.62
N LYS A 530 -10.74 -23.73 -7.19
CA LYS A 530 -11.86 -23.26 -8.00
C LYS A 530 -12.75 -22.37 -7.16
N PHE A 531 -12.69 -21.07 -7.37
CA PHE A 531 -13.51 -20.13 -6.63
C PHE A 531 -14.98 -20.20 -7.07
N PRO A 532 -15.95 -19.91 -6.19
CA PRO A 532 -17.37 -20.14 -6.48
C PRO A 532 -17.87 -19.33 -7.68
N LEU A 533 -17.34 -18.12 -7.88
CA LEU A 533 -17.70 -17.21 -8.97
C LEU A 533 -16.92 -17.49 -10.27
N GLY A 534 -15.94 -18.39 -10.24
CA GLY A 534 -15.02 -18.61 -11.34
C GLY A 534 -14.31 -17.32 -11.79
N CYS A 535 -14.09 -17.17 -13.11
CA CYS A 535 -13.59 -15.94 -13.70
C CYS A 535 -14.72 -15.25 -14.49
N PRO A 536 -15.30 -14.13 -14.00
CA PRO A 536 -16.41 -13.45 -14.68
C PRO A 536 -15.99 -12.82 -16.03
N TYR A 537 -14.68 -12.72 -16.26
CA TYR A 537 -14.11 -12.07 -17.44
C TYR A 537 -13.76 -13.03 -18.57
N LYS A 538 -14.07 -14.32 -18.41
CA LYS A 538 -13.81 -15.37 -19.43
C LYS A 538 -12.32 -15.48 -19.83
N LYS A 539 -11.40 -15.00 -18.99
CA LYS A 539 -9.95 -15.07 -19.23
C LYS A 539 -9.38 -16.49 -19.33
N PRO A 540 -9.94 -17.52 -18.68
CA PRO A 540 -9.52 -18.89 -18.93
C PRO A 540 -9.79 -19.39 -20.37
N GLU A 541 -10.71 -18.75 -21.10
CA GLU A 541 -11.09 -19.13 -22.47
C GLU A 541 -10.11 -18.57 -23.53
N GLU A 542 -9.28 -17.59 -23.16
CA GLU A 542 -8.28 -17.02 -24.07
C GLU A 542 -7.10 -17.99 -24.29
N PRO A 543 -6.41 -17.94 -25.45
CA PRO A 543 -5.26 -18.81 -25.71
C PRO A 543 -4.09 -18.58 -24.74
N ALA A 544 -3.87 -19.55 -23.85
CA ALA A 544 -2.77 -19.48 -22.89
C ALA A 544 -1.38 -19.55 -23.56
N PRO A 545 -0.38 -18.83 -23.02
CA PRO A 545 1.00 -19.07 -23.38
C PRO A 545 1.49 -20.45 -22.89
N PRO A 546 2.51 -21.05 -23.54
CA PRO A 546 3.15 -22.24 -23.00
C PRO A 546 3.62 -21.99 -21.57
N VAL A 547 3.56 -23.02 -20.74
CA VAL A 547 4.02 -22.96 -19.36
C VAL A 547 5.46 -22.45 -19.31
N GLY A 548 5.74 -21.53 -18.38
CA GLY A 548 7.05 -20.91 -18.22
C GLY A 548 7.38 -19.80 -19.22
N PHE A 549 6.57 -19.56 -20.26
CA PHE A 549 6.80 -18.46 -21.21
C PHE A 549 6.86 -17.10 -20.51
N LEU A 550 5.86 -16.75 -19.70
CA LEU A 550 5.84 -15.46 -18.97
C LEU A 550 6.98 -15.34 -17.95
N LYS A 551 7.44 -16.47 -17.38
CA LYS A 551 8.62 -16.49 -16.51
C LYS A 551 9.91 -16.18 -17.27
N LYS A 552 10.06 -16.69 -18.50
CA LYS A 552 11.17 -16.32 -19.40
C LYS A 552 11.09 -14.84 -19.81
N VAL A 553 9.89 -14.33 -20.11
CA VAL A 553 9.66 -12.89 -20.40
C VAL A 553 10.12 -12.03 -19.22
N ALA A 554 9.66 -12.33 -18.00
CA ALA A 554 10.09 -11.59 -16.80
C ALA A 554 11.61 -11.63 -16.59
N ALA A 555 12.26 -12.78 -16.83
CA ALA A 555 13.71 -12.89 -16.75
C ALA A 555 14.44 -12.03 -17.80
N GLN A 556 13.91 -11.92 -19.02
CA GLN A 556 14.47 -11.05 -20.04
C GLN A 556 14.25 -9.57 -19.73
N ILE A 557 13.11 -9.19 -19.13
CA ILE A 557 12.89 -7.84 -18.60
C ILE A 557 13.95 -7.48 -17.56
N VAL A 558 14.18 -8.35 -16.56
CA VAL A 558 15.19 -8.11 -15.52
C VAL A 558 16.59 -7.99 -16.13
N ALA A 559 16.91 -8.80 -17.14
CA ALA A 559 18.19 -8.73 -17.84
C ALA A 559 18.36 -7.43 -18.65
N ALA A 560 17.28 -6.92 -19.27
CA ALA A 560 17.30 -5.70 -20.06
C ALA A 560 17.23 -4.42 -19.22
N GLY A 561 16.62 -4.49 -18.02
CA GLY A 561 16.45 -3.35 -17.12
C GLY A 561 17.76 -2.78 -16.58
N LYS A 562 18.75 -3.63 -16.35
CA LYS A 562 20.10 -3.21 -15.94
C LYS A 562 20.85 -2.65 -17.14
N THR A 563 20.87 -1.32 -17.27
CA THR A 563 21.91 -0.68 -18.09
C THR A 563 23.27 -1.07 -17.50
N ASP A 564 24.21 -1.51 -18.32
CA ASP A 564 25.56 -1.85 -17.88
C ASP A 564 26.17 -0.66 -17.12
N GLN A 565 26.15 -0.68 -15.79
CA GLN A 565 26.95 0.18 -14.90
C GLN A 565 28.46 -0.16 -15.00
N LYS A 566 28.93 -0.57 -16.19
CA LYS A 566 30.34 -0.70 -16.57
C LYS A 566 30.78 0.50 -17.41
N LYS A 567 30.46 1.74 -17.01
CA LYS A 567 31.08 2.94 -17.58
C LYS A 567 31.15 4.12 -16.59
N SER A 568 31.79 3.93 -15.43
CA SER A 568 32.61 4.97 -14.77
C SER A 568 33.16 4.44 -13.46
N SER A 569 34.34 3.83 -13.56
CA SER A 569 35.36 3.84 -12.51
C SER A 569 35.87 5.25 -12.28
#